data_AF-A0A8S9XUD7-F1
#
_entry.id   AF-A0A8S9XUD7-F1
#
_cell.length_a   1.000
_cell.length_b   1.000
_cell.length_c   1.000
_cell.angle_alpha   90.00
_cell.angle_beta   90.00
_cell.angle_gamma   90.00
#
_symmetry.space_group_name_H-M   'P 1'
#
loop_
_entity.id
_entity.type
_entity.pdbx_description
1 polymer ?
#
loop_
_entity_poly.entity_id
_entity_poly.type
_entity_poly.pdbx_seq_one_letter_code
_entity_poly.pdbx_strand_id
1 'polypeptide(L)'
;MTYTSPDAPVDRAIDTKVEEGIDWTKVLNIDLLNITWRTAKISDFDAILQLVDENVRNIFEIDETGSKLLYLIEHSFYFLVAINFQGLIVGAVSVNDVPPLCYIAPAEWDSWLQKKFELYKFRYHNTLWIHFLAYTKRYKNVIFHCLLEPIFMRWSLVTKLAIYVPPKVKVRKKWICFFERVGTVVKPGPEESHMGVDSDSDEYPTNIYCVSRNRFLEPIFLKKAEEEDKEVIQKTLEKDHKKLVKRFGTKYLNKIITDPRYTTFIGST
;
A
#
# COMPACT_ATOMS: atom_id res chain seq x y z
N MET A 1 14.96 -14.60 39.63
CA MET A 1 14.85 -13.14 39.36
C MET A 1 14.52 -12.97 37.90
N THR A 2 13.23 -12.82 37.61
CA THR A 2 12.68 -12.57 36.28
C THR A 2 12.72 -11.08 36.02
N TYR A 3 13.47 -10.67 35.00
CA TYR A 3 13.59 -9.28 34.57
C TYR A 3 12.37 -8.94 33.71
N THR A 4 11.35 -8.32 34.31
CA THR A 4 10.24 -7.71 33.57
C THR A 4 10.67 -6.30 33.16
N SER A 5 10.83 -6.07 31.86
CA SER A 5 11.08 -4.73 31.31
C SER A 5 9.87 -3.84 31.60
N PRO A 6 10.05 -2.68 32.26
CA PRO A 6 8.99 -1.69 32.38
C PRO A 6 8.85 -0.94 31.05
N ASP A 7 7.61 -0.60 30.72
CA ASP A 7 7.21 0.41 29.73
C ASP A 7 7.49 0.10 28.24
N ALA A 8 6.83 -0.94 27.73
CA ALA A 8 6.40 -0.91 26.33
C ALA A 8 5.31 0.17 26.19
N PRO A 9 5.41 1.12 25.23
CA PRO A 9 4.38 2.12 25.03
C PRO A 9 3.08 1.42 24.68
N VAL A 10 2.07 1.68 25.52
CA VAL A 10 0.68 1.24 25.32
C VAL A 10 0.25 1.67 23.93
N ASP A 11 0.02 0.69 23.05
CA ASP A 11 -0.65 0.87 21.76
C ASP A 11 -1.96 1.62 22.03
N ARG A 12 -1.94 2.94 21.86
CA ARG A 12 -3.19 3.71 21.77
C ARG A 12 -3.78 3.35 20.42
N ALA A 13 -4.56 2.27 20.41
CA ALA A 13 -5.46 1.95 19.33
C ALA A 13 -6.32 3.21 19.08
N ILE A 14 -5.99 3.93 18.01
CA ILE A 14 -6.88 4.93 17.46
C ILE A 14 -8.06 4.11 16.94
N ASP A 15 -9.19 4.22 17.64
CA ASP A 15 -10.47 3.62 17.27
C ASP A 15 -10.96 4.30 15.97
N THR A 16 -10.30 3.94 14.87
CA THR A 16 -10.78 4.24 13.53
C THR A 16 -11.86 3.22 13.27
N LYS A 17 -13.11 3.62 13.49
CA LYS A 17 -14.26 2.92 12.94
C LYS A 17 -14.00 2.73 11.45
N VAL A 18 -13.57 1.54 11.06
CA VAL A 18 -13.54 1.09 9.69
C VAL A 18 -15.01 1.05 9.29
N GLU A 19 -15.45 2.06 8.54
CA GLU A 19 -16.75 1.99 7.87
C GLU A 19 -16.80 0.68 7.10
N GLU A 20 -17.84 -0.11 7.36
CA GLU A 20 -18.05 -1.44 6.77
C GLU A 20 -17.74 -1.41 5.27
N GLY A 21 -16.97 -2.41 4.83
CA GLY A 21 -16.50 -2.50 3.46
C GLY A 21 -17.64 -2.32 2.47
N ILE A 22 -17.52 -1.28 1.63
CA ILE A 22 -18.45 -1.04 0.53
C ILE A 22 -18.45 -2.30 -0.34
N ASP A 23 -19.60 -2.96 -0.44
CA ASP A 23 -19.82 -4.08 -1.38
C ASP A 23 -19.86 -3.51 -2.80
N TRP A 24 -18.67 -3.42 -3.41
CA TRP A 24 -18.47 -2.83 -4.72
C TRP A 24 -19.27 -3.53 -5.81
N THR A 25 -19.67 -4.80 -5.62
CA THR A 25 -20.44 -5.57 -6.61
C THR A 25 -21.83 -4.98 -6.87
N LYS A 26 -22.40 -4.25 -5.90
CA LYS A 26 -23.77 -3.69 -5.97
C LYS A 26 -23.86 -2.28 -6.56
N VAL A 27 -22.73 -1.63 -6.85
CA VAL A 27 -22.66 -0.20 -7.28
C VAL A 27 -22.37 -0.04 -8.78
N LEU A 28 -22.19 -1.15 -9.52
CA LEU A 28 -21.47 -1.11 -10.79
C LEU A 28 -22.36 -0.86 -12.01
N ASN A 29 -22.13 0.32 -12.60
CA ASN A 29 -22.26 0.51 -14.03
C ASN A 29 -21.12 -0.26 -14.71
N ILE A 30 -21.39 -1.10 -15.71
CA ILE A 30 -20.40 -2.02 -16.35
C ILE A 30 -19.14 -1.26 -16.84
N ASP A 31 -19.32 -0.01 -17.26
CA ASP A 31 -18.24 0.92 -17.64
C ASP A 31 -17.19 1.17 -16.54
N LEU A 32 -17.55 0.98 -15.26
CA LEU A 32 -16.66 1.15 -14.10
C LEU A 32 -15.86 -0.11 -13.77
N LEU A 33 -16.24 -1.27 -14.33
CA LEU A 33 -15.55 -2.55 -14.11
C LEU A 33 -14.41 -2.79 -15.10
N ASN A 34 -14.54 -2.29 -16.33
CA ASN A 34 -13.55 -2.52 -17.38
C ASN A 34 -12.42 -1.49 -17.33
N ILE A 35 -11.70 -1.47 -16.21
CA ILE A 35 -10.47 -0.70 -16.04
C ILE A 35 -9.31 -1.67 -16.07
N THR A 36 -8.40 -1.45 -17.02
CA THR A 36 -7.12 -2.15 -17.08
C THR A 36 -6.01 -1.22 -16.60
N TRP A 37 -4.84 -1.76 -16.29
CA TRP A 37 -3.69 -0.97 -15.88
C TRP A 37 -2.44 -1.38 -16.66
N ARG A 38 -1.52 -0.43 -16.82
CA ARG A 38 -0.19 -0.67 -17.38
C ARG A 38 0.81 0.33 -16.82
N THR A 39 2.09 0.08 -17.03
CA THR A 39 3.13 1.08 -16.76
C THR A 39 2.93 2.30 -17.65
N ALA A 40 3.14 3.49 -17.07
CA ALA A 40 3.06 4.76 -17.77
C ALA A 40 4.20 4.88 -18.78
N LYS A 41 3.96 5.64 -19.85
CA LYS A 41 4.93 5.98 -20.88
C LYS A 41 5.04 7.50 -20.98
N ILE A 42 6.15 8.00 -21.52
CA ILE A 42 6.33 9.44 -21.79
C ILE A 42 5.19 9.98 -22.67
N SER A 43 4.69 9.18 -23.61
CA SER A 43 3.53 9.52 -24.46
C SER A 43 2.22 9.72 -23.70
N ASP A 44 2.13 9.29 -22.43
CA ASP A 44 0.94 9.46 -21.60
C ASP A 44 0.91 10.81 -20.87
N PHE A 45 2.00 11.59 -20.96
CA PHE A 45 2.20 12.81 -20.19
C PHE A 45 0.98 13.76 -20.25
N ASP A 46 0.51 14.12 -21.44
CA ASP A 46 -0.59 15.06 -21.61
C ASP A 46 -1.89 14.55 -20.97
N ALA A 47 -2.18 13.25 -21.13
CA ALA A 47 -3.37 12.62 -20.57
C ALA A 47 -3.30 12.54 -19.04
N ILE A 48 -2.12 12.30 -18.47
CA ILE A 48 -1.93 12.29 -17.01
C ILE A 48 -2.01 13.72 -16.46
N LEU A 49 -1.44 14.71 -17.16
CA LEU A 49 -1.48 16.12 -16.77
C LEU A 49 -2.93 16.64 -16.69
N GLN A 50 -3.81 16.17 -17.57
CA GLN A 50 -5.25 16.49 -17.52
C GLN A 50 -5.97 15.98 -16.27
N LEU A 51 -5.42 14.98 -15.57
CA LEU A 51 -5.97 14.49 -14.29
C LEU A 51 -5.59 15.40 -13.11
N VAL A 52 -4.65 16.32 -13.29
CA VAL A 52 -4.08 17.14 -12.23
C VAL A 52 -4.96 18.35 -11.93
N ASP A 53 -5.67 18.27 -10.82
CA ASP A 53 -6.38 19.41 -10.25
C ASP A 53 -5.56 20.12 -9.15
N GLU A 54 -6.06 21.27 -8.67
CA GLU A 54 -5.38 22.09 -7.66
C GLU A 54 -4.99 21.31 -6.39
N ASN A 55 -5.80 20.34 -5.97
CA ASN A 55 -5.47 19.55 -4.79
C ASN A 55 -4.29 18.61 -5.05
N VAL A 56 -4.27 17.97 -6.23
CA VAL A 56 -3.14 17.13 -6.66
C VAL A 56 -1.87 17.98 -6.81
N ARG A 57 -1.98 19.18 -7.40
CA ARG A 57 -0.84 20.13 -7.51
C ARG A 57 -0.26 20.47 -6.15
N ASN A 58 -1.12 20.77 -5.18
CA ASN A 58 -0.66 21.18 -3.86
C ASN A 58 -0.08 20.01 -3.05
N ILE A 59 -0.64 18.81 -3.14
CA ILE A 59 -0.14 17.63 -2.39
C ILE A 59 1.20 17.15 -2.94
N PHE A 60 1.34 17.08 -4.27
CA PHE A 60 2.52 16.51 -4.92
C PHE A 60 3.45 17.55 -5.52
N GLU A 61 3.19 18.84 -5.30
CA GLU A 61 3.97 19.97 -5.81
C GLU A 61 4.19 19.88 -7.32
N ILE A 62 3.12 19.61 -8.06
CA ILE A 62 3.14 19.58 -9.53
C ILE A 62 2.98 21.00 -10.05
N ASP A 63 3.98 21.49 -10.77
CA ASP A 63 4.01 22.80 -11.39
C ASP A 63 3.13 22.86 -12.65
N GLU A 64 2.88 24.07 -13.16
CA GLU A 64 2.05 24.26 -14.35
C GLU A 64 2.61 23.57 -15.60
N THR A 65 3.94 23.47 -15.67
CA THR A 65 4.62 22.80 -16.80
C THR A 65 4.55 21.28 -16.71
N GLY A 66 4.26 20.71 -15.53
CA GLY A 66 4.30 19.28 -15.29
C GLY A 66 5.71 18.69 -15.35
N SER A 67 6.77 19.49 -15.21
CA SER A 67 8.17 19.03 -15.27
C SER A 67 8.45 17.89 -14.28
N LYS A 68 7.93 18.02 -13.06
CA LYS A 68 8.01 16.97 -12.03
C LYS A 68 7.29 15.69 -12.45
N LEU A 69 6.14 15.81 -13.13
CA LEU A 69 5.41 14.65 -13.63
C LEU A 69 6.19 13.90 -14.70
N LEU A 70 6.84 14.62 -15.62
CA LEU A 70 7.71 14.02 -16.64
C LEU A 70 8.88 13.27 -15.99
N TYR A 71 9.55 13.90 -15.02
CA TYR A 71 10.61 13.27 -14.24
C TYR A 71 10.12 11.97 -13.58
N LEU A 72 8.93 12.00 -12.95
CA LEU A 72 8.35 10.82 -12.32
C LEU A 72 8.08 9.71 -13.33
N ILE A 73 7.56 10.00 -14.53
CA ILE A 73 7.30 8.96 -15.55
C ILE A 73 8.57 8.18 -15.89
N GLU A 74 9.72 8.85 -15.92
CA GLU A 74 11.00 8.23 -16.28
C GLU A 74 11.73 7.58 -15.10
N HIS A 75 11.66 8.18 -13.91
CA HIS A 75 12.54 7.84 -12.79
C HIS A 75 11.83 7.18 -11.61
N SER A 76 10.50 7.07 -11.63
CA SER A 76 9.79 6.42 -10.53
C SER A 76 10.14 4.94 -10.47
N PHE A 77 10.27 4.40 -9.25
CA PHE A 77 10.39 2.96 -9.03
C PHE A 77 9.24 2.20 -9.71
N TYR A 78 8.03 2.76 -9.65
CA TYR A 78 6.94 2.34 -10.51
C TYR A 78 5.93 3.43 -10.78
N PHE A 79 5.48 3.53 -12.03
CA PHE A 79 4.42 4.44 -12.44
C PHE A 79 3.35 3.67 -13.20
N LEU A 80 2.14 3.62 -12.65
CA LEU A 80 0.98 2.99 -13.27
C LEU A 80 -0.02 4.02 -13.80
N VAL A 81 -0.66 3.66 -14.91
CA VAL A 81 -1.87 4.31 -15.41
C VAL A 81 -3.01 3.31 -15.46
N ALA A 82 -4.20 3.77 -15.08
CA ALA A 82 -5.46 3.05 -15.22
C ALA A 82 -6.19 3.55 -16.47
N ILE A 83 -6.65 2.61 -17.30
CA ILE A 83 -7.21 2.85 -18.62
C ILE A 83 -8.61 2.26 -18.67
N ASN A 84 -9.58 3.07 -19.07
CA ASN A 84 -10.96 2.61 -19.23
C ASN A 84 -11.16 1.84 -20.55
N PHE A 85 -12.37 1.31 -20.76
CA PHE A 85 -12.75 0.59 -21.98
C PHE A 85 -12.62 1.41 -23.28
N GLN A 86 -12.57 2.74 -23.20
CA GLN A 86 -12.37 3.64 -24.34
C GLN A 86 -10.89 3.89 -24.65
N GLY A 87 -9.97 3.27 -23.90
CA GLY A 87 -8.54 3.51 -24.05
C GLY A 87 -8.06 4.82 -23.40
N LEU A 88 -8.90 5.49 -22.62
CA LEU A 88 -8.57 6.75 -21.96
C LEU A 88 -7.94 6.52 -20.59
N ILE A 89 -6.91 7.30 -20.26
CA ILE A 89 -6.29 7.28 -18.94
C ILE A 89 -7.23 7.98 -17.94
N VAL A 90 -7.66 7.24 -16.93
CA VAL A 90 -8.63 7.69 -15.93
C VAL A 90 -8.06 7.78 -14.52
N GLY A 91 -6.85 7.27 -14.32
CA GLY A 91 -6.10 7.39 -13.09
C GLY A 91 -4.63 7.09 -13.29
N ALA A 92 -3.80 7.56 -12.38
CA ALA A 92 -2.36 7.45 -12.44
C ALA A 92 -1.79 7.46 -11.02
N VAL A 93 -0.78 6.62 -10.78
CA VAL A 93 -0.03 6.59 -9.51
C VAL A 93 1.45 6.37 -9.78
N SER A 94 2.30 7.14 -9.10
CA SER A 94 3.74 6.89 -9.02
C SER A 94 4.11 6.52 -7.58
N VAL A 95 5.00 5.54 -7.44
CA VAL A 95 5.61 5.14 -6.18
C VAL A 95 7.13 5.09 -6.28
N ASN A 96 7.79 5.39 -5.16
CA ASN A 96 9.23 5.31 -4.94
C ASN A 96 9.55 4.66 -3.59
N ASP A 97 10.79 4.21 -3.41
CA ASP A 97 11.31 3.59 -2.18
C ASP A 97 11.71 4.59 -1.09
N VAL A 98 11.65 5.89 -1.40
CA VAL A 98 12.01 7.01 -0.52
C VAL A 98 10.87 8.04 -0.52
N PRO A 99 10.62 8.79 0.57
CA PRO A 99 9.60 9.84 0.58
C PRO A 99 10.02 11.01 -0.33
N PRO A 100 9.06 11.84 -0.79
CA PRO A 100 9.34 13.01 -1.61
C PRO A 100 9.88 14.19 -0.77
N LEU A 101 10.96 13.97 -0.01
CA LEU A 101 11.56 14.96 0.89
C LEU A 101 12.99 15.26 0.44
N CYS A 102 13.23 16.51 0.07
CA CYS A 102 14.54 16.95 -0.41
C CYS A 102 15.55 17.28 0.70
N TYR A 103 15.10 17.43 1.95
CA TYR A 103 15.94 17.85 3.08
C TYR A 103 16.45 16.69 3.94
N ILE A 104 16.15 15.44 3.58
CA ILE A 104 16.64 14.24 4.27
C ILE A 104 17.40 13.39 3.27
N ALA A 105 18.56 12.87 3.67
CA ALA A 105 19.28 11.91 2.85
C ALA A 105 18.39 10.67 2.61
N PRO A 106 18.30 10.15 1.36
CA PRO A 106 17.51 8.96 1.06
C PRO A 106 17.81 7.75 1.93
N ALA A 107 19.02 7.64 2.50
CA ALA A 107 19.43 6.55 3.39
C ALA A 107 18.96 6.71 4.84
N GLU A 108 18.38 7.85 5.22
CA GLU A 108 18.03 8.17 6.61
C GLU A 108 16.52 8.34 6.84
N TRP A 109 15.69 8.19 5.80
CA TRP A 109 14.27 8.54 5.91
C TRP A 109 13.51 7.67 6.93
N ASP A 110 13.87 6.39 7.07
CA ASP A 110 13.19 5.49 8.00
C ASP A 110 13.50 5.86 9.46
N SER A 111 14.73 6.28 9.72
CA SER A 111 15.20 6.78 11.01
C SER A 111 14.59 8.14 11.33
N TRP A 112 14.47 9.02 10.34
CA TRP A 112 13.75 10.28 10.47
C TRP A 112 12.27 10.05 10.81
N LEU A 113 11.61 9.10 10.15
CA LEU A 113 10.22 8.74 10.44
C LEU A 113 10.03 8.26 11.88
N GLN A 114 10.94 7.40 12.36
CA GLN A 114 10.91 6.89 13.72
C GLN A 114 11.06 8.03 14.73
N LYS A 115 12.03 8.91 14.52
CA LYS A 115 12.30 10.02 15.45
C LYS A 115 11.21 11.08 15.43
N LYS A 116 10.67 11.41 14.25
CA LYS A 116 9.76 12.54 14.08
C LYS A 116 8.29 12.15 14.23
N PHE A 117 7.90 10.96 13.78
CA PHE A 117 6.50 10.50 13.78
C PHE A 117 6.25 9.26 14.65
N GLU A 118 7.28 8.70 15.30
CA GLU A 118 7.18 7.45 16.08
C GLU A 118 6.70 6.25 15.23
N LEU A 119 6.97 6.28 13.91
CA LEU A 119 6.50 5.28 12.95
C LEU A 119 7.51 4.13 12.74
N TYR A 120 7.67 3.26 13.74
CA TYR A 120 8.65 2.16 13.72
C TYR A 120 8.38 1.04 12.70
N LYS A 121 7.12 0.92 12.22
CA LYS A 121 6.67 -0.13 11.29
C LYS A 121 6.92 0.20 9.81
N PHE A 122 7.52 1.36 9.51
CA PHE A 122 7.82 1.86 8.17
C PHE A 122 9.32 1.67 7.90
N ARG A 123 9.66 0.87 6.88
CA ARG A 123 11.03 0.48 6.54
C ARG A 123 11.22 0.40 5.02
N TYR A 124 12.45 0.53 4.54
CA TYR A 124 12.82 0.42 3.12
C TYR A 124 12.23 -0.80 2.41
N HIS A 125 12.27 -1.96 3.06
CA HIS A 125 11.85 -3.21 2.43
C HIS A 125 10.33 -3.43 2.44
N ASN A 126 9.56 -2.68 3.23
CA ASN A 126 8.12 -2.94 3.44
C ASN A 126 7.20 -1.78 3.09
N THR A 127 7.74 -0.63 2.70
CA THR A 127 6.99 0.60 2.44
C THR A 127 7.45 1.21 1.12
N LEU A 128 6.50 1.54 0.25
CA LEU A 128 6.73 2.48 -0.85
C LEU A 128 5.96 3.78 -0.61
N TRP A 129 6.48 4.86 -1.15
CA TRP A 129 5.94 6.21 -1.03
C TRP A 129 5.28 6.61 -2.34
N ILE A 130 4.02 7.04 -2.26
CA ILE A 130 3.28 7.59 -3.38
C ILE A 130 3.79 9.02 -3.62
N HIS A 131 4.39 9.23 -4.79
CA HIS A 131 4.91 10.54 -5.23
C HIS A 131 3.95 11.27 -6.15
N PHE A 132 2.97 10.56 -6.69
CA PHE A 132 1.89 11.14 -7.48
C PHE A 132 0.67 10.24 -7.43
N LEU A 133 -0.52 10.83 -7.33
CA LEU A 133 -1.79 10.14 -7.41
C LEU A 133 -2.86 11.09 -7.93
N ALA A 134 -3.38 10.79 -9.12
CA ALA A 134 -4.43 11.57 -9.75
C ALA A 134 -5.46 10.65 -10.40
N TYR A 135 -6.72 11.07 -10.42
CA TYR A 135 -7.78 10.30 -11.06
C TYR A 135 -8.99 11.16 -11.42
N THR A 136 -9.76 10.67 -12.39
CA THR A 136 -11.03 11.26 -12.77
C THR A 136 -12.08 10.93 -11.71
N LYS A 137 -12.77 11.96 -11.17
CA LYS A 137 -13.77 11.84 -10.08
C LYS A 137 -14.87 10.80 -10.35
N ARG A 138 -15.19 10.52 -11.62
CA ARG A 138 -16.14 9.48 -12.05
C ARG A 138 -15.75 8.08 -11.54
N TYR A 139 -14.46 7.79 -11.43
CA TYR A 139 -13.92 6.47 -11.06
C TYR A 139 -13.46 6.37 -9.60
N LYS A 140 -13.73 7.40 -8.77
CA LYS A 140 -13.25 7.52 -7.37
C LYS A 140 -13.44 6.26 -6.50
N ASN A 141 -14.45 5.46 -6.82
CA ASN A 141 -14.89 4.29 -6.06
C ASN A 141 -14.04 3.05 -6.36
N VAL A 142 -13.57 2.90 -7.59
CA VAL A 142 -12.86 1.70 -8.07
C VAL A 142 -11.37 1.96 -8.28
N ILE A 143 -10.99 3.21 -8.54
CA ILE A 143 -9.65 3.55 -9.04
C ILE A 143 -8.52 3.19 -8.08
N PHE A 144 -8.75 3.27 -6.77
CA PHE A 144 -7.75 2.92 -5.78
C PHE A 144 -7.42 1.43 -5.81
N HIS A 145 -8.41 0.56 -6.01
CA HIS A 145 -8.17 -0.86 -6.18
C HIS A 145 -7.37 -1.11 -7.46
N CYS A 146 -7.80 -0.52 -8.58
CA CYS A 146 -7.14 -0.68 -9.88
C CYS A 146 -5.69 -0.18 -9.90
N LEU A 147 -5.36 0.85 -9.11
CA LEU A 147 -4.01 1.43 -9.11
C LEU A 147 -3.10 0.84 -8.02
N LEU A 148 -3.62 0.53 -6.84
CA LEU A 148 -2.79 0.15 -5.68
C LEU A 148 -2.63 -1.36 -5.52
N GLU A 149 -3.64 -2.16 -5.89
CA GLU A 149 -3.54 -3.62 -5.84
C GLU A 149 -2.41 -4.17 -6.73
N PRO A 150 -2.22 -3.72 -7.98
CA PRO A 150 -1.13 -4.23 -8.81
C PRO A 150 0.26 -3.98 -8.22
N ILE A 151 0.41 -2.88 -7.47
CA ILE A 151 1.65 -2.56 -6.76
C ILE A 151 1.90 -3.63 -5.69
N PHE A 152 0.90 -3.93 -4.86
CA PHE A 152 1.04 -4.99 -3.85
C PHE A 152 1.25 -6.37 -4.49
N MET A 153 0.56 -6.70 -5.58
CA MET A 153 0.76 -7.97 -6.30
C MET A 153 2.20 -8.10 -6.82
N ARG A 154 2.77 -6.99 -7.32
CA ARG A 154 4.11 -6.98 -7.90
C ARG A 154 5.21 -7.09 -6.85
N TRP A 155 5.05 -6.46 -5.68
CA TRP A 155 6.05 -6.49 -4.61
C TRP A 155 5.49 -7.14 -3.35
N SER A 156 5.82 -8.41 -3.14
CA SER A 156 5.34 -9.22 -2.00
C SER A 156 5.80 -8.69 -0.63
N LEU A 157 7.00 -8.10 -0.56
CA LEU A 157 7.54 -7.53 0.67
C LEU A 157 6.88 -6.19 1.05
N VAL A 158 6.27 -5.50 0.07
CA VAL A 158 5.60 -4.23 0.32
C VAL A 158 4.28 -4.50 1.04
N THR A 159 4.21 -4.01 2.27
CA THR A 159 3.04 -4.11 3.16
C THR A 159 2.28 -2.80 3.25
N LYS A 160 2.91 -1.67 2.91
CA LYS A 160 2.38 -0.31 3.09
C LYS A 160 2.68 0.55 1.87
N LEU A 161 1.70 1.37 1.49
CA LEU A 161 1.88 2.52 0.62
C LEU A 161 1.61 3.79 1.42
N ALA A 162 2.56 4.71 1.44
CA ALA A 162 2.52 5.92 2.24
C ALA A 162 2.45 7.18 1.38
N ILE A 163 1.72 8.19 1.84
CA ILE A 163 1.67 9.52 1.23
C ILE A 163 2.18 10.51 2.28
N TYR A 164 3.20 11.27 1.91
CA TYR A 164 3.59 12.46 2.64
C TYR A 164 2.73 13.64 2.18
N VAL A 165 2.11 14.35 3.11
CA VAL A 165 1.32 15.54 2.81
C VAL A 165 2.03 16.76 3.38
N PRO A 166 2.45 17.71 2.52
CA PRO A 166 3.12 18.92 2.97
C PRO A 166 2.27 19.73 3.98
N PRO A 167 2.92 20.54 4.83
CA PRO A 167 2.22 21.50 5.68
C PRO A 167 1.27 22.39 4.87
N LYS A 168 0.18 22.84 5.50
CA LYS A 168 -0.82 23.76 4.91
C LYS A 168 -1.64 23.18 3.74
N VAL A 169 -1.43 21.92 3.37
CA VAL A 169 -2.20 21.25 2.31
C VAL A 169 -3.34 20.43 2.91
N LYS A 170 -4.58 20.75 2.52
CA LYS A 170 -5.77 19.99 2.92
C LYS A 170 -5.93 18.76 2.03
N VAL A 171 -6.00 17.58 2.64
CA VAL A 171 -6.34 16.34 1.92
C VAL A 171 -7.84 16.27 1.70
N ARG A 172 -8.26 15.78 0.52
CA ARG A 172 -9.67 15.48 0.25
C ARG A 172 -10.22 14.50 1.28
N LYS A 173 -11.36 14.84 1.90
CA LYS A 173 -12.08 13.94 2.84
C LYS A 173 -12.26 12.51 2.31
N LYS A 174 -12.41 12.34 0.99
CA LYS A 174 -12.58 11.04 0.34
C LYS A 174 -11.31 10.19 0.26
N TRP A 175 -10.12 10.80 0.32
CA TRP A 175 -8.88 10.03 0.42
C TRP A 175 -8.78 9.36 1.80
N ILE A 176 -9.33 9.99 2.83
CA ILE A 176 -9.38 9.46 4.21
C ILE A 176 -10.17 8.15 4.27
N CYS A 177 -11.13 7.93 3.36
CA CYS A 177 -11.81 6.65 3.25
C CYS A 177 -10.87 5.52 2.87
N PHE A 178 -9.81 5.77 2.09
CA PHE A 178 -8.87 4.76 1.59
C PHE A 178 -7.55 4.73 2.36
N PHE A 179 -7.08 5.88 2.82
CA PHE A 179 -5.84 6.03 3.56
C PHE A 179 -6.11 6.41 5.01
N GLU A 180 -5.49 5.67 5.91
CA GLU A 180 -5.46 5.98 7.33
C GLU A 180 -4.39 7.04 7.61
N ARG A 181 -4.72 8.04 8.44
CA ARG A 181 -3.72 8.98 8.93
C ARG A 181 -2.93 8.31 10.05
N VAL A 182 -1.67 8.00 9.79
CA VAL A 182 -0.79 7.25 10.71
C VAL A 182 0.19 8.15 11.45
N GLY A 183 0.53 9.31 10.89
CA GLY A 183 1.48 10.24 11.49
C GLY A 183 0.96 11.67 11.40
N THR A 184 1.07 12.42 12.49
CA THR A 184 0.80 13.85 12.53
C THR A 184 1.93 14.50 13.32
N VAL A 185 2.65 15.41 12.68
CA VAL A 185 3.64 16.24 13.38
C VAL A 185 3.21 17.68 13.24
N VAL A 186 2.78 18.23 14.36
CA VAL A 186 2.76 19.68 14.57
C VAL A 186 4.23 20.07 14.69
N LYS A 187 4.73 21.02 13.88
CA LYS A 187 6.09 21.52 14.11
C LYS A 187 6.16 22.05 15.55
N PRO A 188 7.13 21.65 16.39
CA PRO A 188 7.41 22.39 17.60
C PRO A 188 8.51 23.42 17.33
N GLY A 189 8.16 24.70 17.45
CA GLY A 189 9.01 25.71 18.10
C GLY A 189 10.15 26.40 17.30
N PRO A 190 10.70 27.49 17.88
CA PRO A 190 11.28 28.65 17.18
C PRO A 190 12.78 28.52 16.82
N GLU A 191 13.36 27.34 16.95
CA GLU A 191 14.82 27.16 16.74
C GLU A 191 15.18 26.82 15.28
N GLU A 192 14.21 26.38 14.48
CA GLU A 192 14.36 26.28 13.01
C GLU A 192 13.93 27.58 12.29
N SER A 193 13.41 28.58 13.02
CA SER A 193 13.02 29.91 12.50
C SER A 193 14.15 30.95 12.57
N HIS A 194 15.38 30.57 12.23
CA HIS A 194 16.44 31.54 11.92
C HIS A 194 16.20 32.29 10.60
N MET A 195 15.12 31.95 9.88
CA MET A 195 14.59 32.72 8.75
C MET A 195 13.29 33.36 9.24
N GLY A 196 13.34 34.63 9.66
CA GLY A 196 12.25 35.33 10.35
C GLY A 196 10.92 35.30 9.61
N VAL A 197 10.03 34.38 10.01
CA VAL A 197 8.64 34.30 9.55
C VAL A 197 7.75 34.48 10.77
N ASP A 198 6.94 35.54 10.74
CA ASP A 198 6.07 36.00 11.81
C ASP A 198 5.15 34.88 12.35
N SER A 199 5.05 34.84 13.67
CA SER A 199 4.39 33.84 14.50
C SER A 199 2.86 33.94 14.55
N ASP A 200 2.22 34.29 13.43
CA ASP A 200 0.74 34.42 13.33
C ASP A 200 0.12 33.55 12.22
N SER A 201 0.87 32.63 11.61
CA SER A 201 0.32 31.71 10.61
C SER A 201 -0.17 30.42 11.27
N ASP A 202 -1.48 30.14 11.22
CA ASP A 202 -2.09 28.85 11.53
C ASP A 202 -1.13 27.67 11.22
N GLU A 203 -0.54 27.06 12.25
CA GLU A 203 0.43 25.98 12.09
C GLU A 203 -0.28 24.68 11.69
N TYR A 204 -0.37 24.43 10.39
CA TYR A 204 -0.93 23.18 9.88
C TYR A 204 0.08 22.03 10.01
N PRO A 205 -0.30 20.90 10.64
CA PRO A 205 0.61 19.78 10.84
C PRO A 205 0.98 19.10 9.52
N THR A 206 2.19 18.55 9.48
CA THR A 206 2.59 17.58 8.45
C THR A 206 1.91 16.26 8.74
N ASN A 207 1.25 15.69 7.73
CA ASN A 207 0.51 14.44 7.89
C ASN A 207 1.10 13.33 7.01
N ILE A 208 1.09 12.12 7.55
CA ILE A 208 1.42 10.90 6.81
C ILE A 208 0.18 10.04 6.77
N TYR A 209 -0.19 9.69 5.56
CA TYR A 209 -1.31 8.80 5.26
C TYR A 209 -0.76 7.48 4.75
N CYS A 210 -1.39 6.38 5.12
CA CYS A 210 -0.94 5.04 4.75
C CYS A 210 -2.12 4.16 4.37
N VAL A 211 -1.87 3.22 3.47
CA VAL A 211 -2.77 2.10 3.21
C VAL A 211 -2.01 0.79 3.26
N SER A 212 -2.63 -0.21 3.89
CA SER A 212 -2.05 -1.53 4.12
C SER A 212 -2.42 -2.51 3.00
N ARG A 213 -1.50 -3.42 2.69
CA ARG A 213 -1.69 -4.52 1.73
C ARG A 213 -2.98 -5.29 1.97
N ASN A 214 -3.28 -5.60 3.24
CA ASN A 214 -4.43 -6.41 3.65
C ASN A 214 -5.78 -5.79 3.28
N ARG A 215 -5.81 -4.51 2.87
CA ARG A 215 -7.02 -3.84 2.38
C ARG A 215 -7.33 -4.19 0.91
N PHE A 216 -6.33 -4.61 0.15
CA PHE A 216 -6.46 -4.92 -1.27
C PHE A 216 -6.27 -6.40 -1.57
N LEU A 217 -5.41 -7.06 -0.81
CA LEU A 217 -5.07 -8.47 -1.00
C LEU A 217 -5.39 -9.24 0.27
N GLU A 218 -6.08 -10.36 0.12
CA GLU A 218 -6.27 -11.27 1.22
C GLU A 218 -4.91 -11.78 1.71
N PRO A 219 -4.70 -11.84 3.05
CA PRO A 219 -3.51 -12.45 3.58
C PRO A 219 -3.47 -13.92 3.18
N ILE A 220 -2.41 -14.32 2.50
CA ILE A 220 -2.17 -15.73 2.21
C ILE A 220 -1.72 -16.38 3.52
N PHE A 221 -2.57 -17.21 4.10
CA PHE A 221 -2.22 -17.99 5.27
C PHE A 221 -1.64 -19.32 4.80
N LEU A 222 -0.38 -19.58 5.17
CA LEU A 222 0.19 -20.92 5.07
C LEU A 222 -0.36 -21.74 6.23
N LYS A 223 -1.23 -22.69 5.91
CA LYS A 223 -1.78 -23.63 6.89
C LYS A 223 -1.08 -24.98 6.77
N LYS A 224 -1.08 -25.75 7.85
CA LYS A 224 -0.52 -27.10 7.85
C LYS A 224 -1.44 -28.04 7.11
N ALA A 225 -0.89 -28.80 6.15
CA ALA A 225 -1.69 -29.75 5.36
C ALA A 225 -2.35 -30.84 6.23
N GLU A 226 -1.78 -31.13 7.41
CA GLU A 226 -2.34 -32.08 8.37
C GLU A 226 -3.75 -31.70 8.88
N GLU A 227 -4.05 -30.39 8.97
CA GLU A 227 -5.25 -29.90 9.65
C GLU A 227 -6.48 -29.88 8.73
N GLU A 228 -6.34 -29.46 7.47
CA GLU A 228 -7.48 -29.31 6.55
C GLU A 228 -7.41 -30.26 5.34
N ASP A 229 -6.21 -30.55 4.82
CA ASP A 229 -6.04 -31.27 3.54
C ASP A 229 -5.71 -32.75 3.68
N LYS A 230 -5.56 -33.25 4.92
CA LYS A 230 -5.15 -34.63 5.20
C LYS A 230 -6.03 -35.65 4.48
N GLU A 231 -7.35 -35.47 4.53
CA GLU A 231 -8.28 -36.38 3.86
C GLU A 231 -8.17 -36.31 2.33
N VAL A 232 -8.02 -35.10 1.77
CA VAL A 232 -7.93 -34.90 0.32
C VAL A 232 -6.63 -35.50 -0.22
N ILE A 233 -5.51 -35.25 0.48
CA ILE A 233 -4.20 -35.81 0.15
C ILE A 233 -4.23 -37.33 0.27
N GLN A 234 -4.83 -37.87 1.33
CA GLN A 234 -4.95 -39.32 1.53
C GLN A 234 -5.81 -39.97 0.44
N LYS A 235 -6.98 -39.40 0.12
CA LYS A 235 -7.85 -39.88 -0.97
C LYS A 235 -7.14 -39.85 -2.33
N THR A 236 -6.39 -38.79 -2.61
CA THR A 236 -5.64 -38.65 -3.87
C THR A 236 -4.50 -39.68 -3.98
N LEU A 237 -3.74 -39.89 -2.89
CA LEU A 237 -2.68 -40.90 -2.84
C LEU A 237 -3.21 -42.33 -2.98
N GLU A 238 -4.35 -42.63 -2.36
CA GLU A 238 -5.02 -43.94 -2.46
C GLU A 238 -5.60 -44.19 -3.85
N LYS A 239 -6.11 -43.15 -4.51
CA LYS A 239 -6.68 -43.23 -5.86
C LYS A 239 -5.59 -43.37 -6.94
N ASP A 240 -4.62 -42.47 -6.93
CA ASP A 240 -3.70 -42.27 -8.07
C ASP A 240 -2.35 -42.99 -7.87
N HIS A 241 -1.98 -43.29 -6.63
CA HIS A 241 -0.65 -43.84 -6.29
C HIS A 241 -0.72 -45.15 -5.47
N LYS A 242 -1.57 -46.09 -5.90
CA LYS A 242 -1.76 -47.41 -5.27
C LYS A 242 -0.46 -48.19 -4.99
N LYS A 243 0.56 -48.06 -5.86
CA LYS A 243 1.87 -48.71 -5.67
C LYS A 243 2.65 -48.15 -4.48
N LEU A 244 2.54 -46.85 -4.20
CA LEU A 244 3.17 -46.19 -3.04
C LEU A 244 2.49 -46.62 -1.74
N VAL A 245 1.14 -46.63 -1.72
CA VAL A 245 0.36 -47.11 -0.57
C VAL A 245 0.72 -48.56 -0.23
N LYS A 246 0.81 -49.42 -1.25
CA LYS A 246 1.14 -50.84 -1.08
C LYS A 246 2.58 -51.06 -0.57
N ARG A 247 3.52 -50.19 -0.94
CA ARG A 247 4.95 -50.34 -0.60
C ARG A 247 5.32 -49.76 0.75
N PHE A 248 4.72 -48.64 1.14
CA PHE A 248 5.08 -47.91 2.36
C PHE A 248 4.01 -47.99 3.45
N GLY A 249 2.79 -48.41 3.12
CA GLY A 249 1.66 -48.47 4.05
C GLY A 249 1.09 -47.09 4.39
N THR A 250 -0.16 -47.07 4.83
CA THR A 250 -0.89 -45.85 5.24
C THR A 250 -0.21 -45.12 6.40
N LYS A 251 0.48 -45.85 7.28
CA LYS A 251 1.19 -45.30 8.44
C LYS A 251 2.39 -44.42 8.06
N TYR A 252 3.13 -44.78 7.00
CA TYR A 252 4.27 -44.00 6.52
C TYR A 252 3.82 -42.80 5.67
N LEU A 253 2.76 -42.95 4.88
CA LEU A 253 2.15 -41.84 4.14
C LEU A 253 1.59 -40.77 5.09
N ASN A 254 0.89 -41.19 6.15
CA ASN A 254 0.48 -40.25 7.20
C ASN A 254 1.67 -39.53 7.82
N LYS A 255 2.79 -40.23 8.05
CA LYS A 255 4.01 -39.62 8.58
C LYS A 255 4.61 -38.56 7.64
N ILE A 256 4.49 -38.73 6.32
CA ILE A 256 4.91 -37.72 5.33
C ILE A 256 3.96 -36.52 5.37
N ILE A 257 2.64 -36.75 5.45
CA ILE A 257 1.62 -35.69 5.51
C ILE A 257 1.80 -34.83 6.78
N THR A 258 2.17 -35.45 7.90
CA THR A 258 2.40 -34.78 9.19
C THR A 258 3.84 -34.31 9.40
N ASP A 259 4.76 -34.54 8.46
CA ASP A 259 6.16 -34.08 8.58
C ASP A 259 6.27 -32.65 8.06
N PRO A 260 6.54 -31.65 8.92
CA PRO A 260 6.52 -30.24 8.57
C PRO A 260 7.57 -29.84 7.52
N ARG A 261 8.48 -30.74 7.15
CA ARG A 261 9.45 -30.52 6.06
C ARG A 261 8.84 -30.67 4.66
N TYR A 262 7.68 -31.31 4.54
CA TYR A 262 7.13 -31.74 3.24
C TYR A 262 5.69 -31.25 2.97
N THR A 263 5.04 -30.61 3.93
CA THR A 263 3.61 -30.25 3.83
C THR A 263 3.31 -28.81 4.24
N THR A 264 3.82 -27.88 3.45
CA THR A 264 3.35 -26.48 3.44
C THR A 264 2.64 -26.25 2.12
N PHE A 265 1.31 -26.15 2.15
CA PHE A 265 0.52 -25.82 0.96
C PHE A 265 0.05 -24.35 1.04
N ILE A 266 -0.07 -23.74 -0.14
CA ILE A 266 -0.61 -22.40 -0.32
C ILE A 266 -2.13 -22.55 -0.49
N GLY A 267 -2.89 -22.16 0.53
CA GLY A 267 -4.35 -22.02 0.42
C GLY A 267 -4.72 -20.57 0.08
N SER A 268 -5.69 -20.40 -0.82
CA SER A 268 -6.52 -19.19 -0.91
C SER A 268 -7.87 -19.50 -0.27
N THR A 269 -8.39 -18.56 0.53
CA THR A 269 -9.75 -18.63 1.09
C THR A 269 -10.84 -18.61 0.01
#